data_AF-A0A9E3NXL7-F1
#
_entry.id   AF-A0A9E3NXL7-F1
#
_cell.length_a   1.000
_cell.length_b   1.000
_cell.length_c   1.000
_cell.angle_alpha   90.00
_cell.angle_beta   90.00
_cell.angle_gamma   90.00
#
_symmetry.space_group_name_H-M   'P 1'
#
loop_
_entity.id
_entity.type
_entity.pdbx_description
1 polymer ?
#
loop_
_entity_poly.entity_id
_entity_poly.type
_entity_poly.pdbx_seq_one_letter_code
_entity_poly.pdbx_strand_id
1 'polypeptide(L)'
;MDWQTPLLVSAVAFAAFMIFRFRPVISGDGRATAAALKGAKQQIAAAKDDAARAKALCDAADASARLGRFRTAVSFYLRAVRAEPGSKEIVQRASVSLARRPAALEKVLWQQLAASPWTGEARDAARIALEALAQSYAKRPRFAARARAIEHALDALGGDAG
;
A
#
# COMPACT_ATOMS: atom_id res chain seq x y z
N MET A 1 52.25 10.65 -19.76
CA MET A 1 50.81 10.41 -19.57
C MET A 1 50.45 10.91 -18.19
N ASP A 2 49.73 12.03 -18.12
CA ASP A 2 49.40 12.68 -16.85
C ASP A 2 48.43 11.82 -16.04
N TRP A 3 48.94 11.24 -14.96
CA TRP A 3 48.19 10.42 -13.99
C TRP A 3 47.01 11.17 -13.33
N GLN A 4 46.96 12.50 -13.48
CA GLN A 4 45.89 13.36 -12.99
C GLN A 4 44.57 13.15 -13.75
N THR A 5 44.63 12.84 -15.05
CA THR A 5 43.44 12.68 -15.89
C THR A 5 42.53 11.50 -15.44
N PRO A 6 43.03 10.28 -15.19
CA PRO A 6 42.18 9.18 -14.70
C PRO A 6 41.63 9.40 -13.28
N LEU A 7 42.35 10.14 -12.43
CA LEU A 7 41.84 10.52 -11.10
C LEU A 7 40.70 11.51 -11.17
N LEU A 8 40.80 12.50 -12.06
CA LEU A 8 39.74 13.47 -12.28
C LEU A 8 38.48 12.82 -12.83
N VAL A 9 38.63 11.89 -13.79
CA VAL A 9 37.50 11.11 -14.35
C VAL A 9 36.84 10.26 -13.28
N SER A 10 37.61 9.56 -12.44
CA SER A 10 37.06 8.72 -11.38
C SER A 10 36.39 9.52 -10.26
N ALA A 11 36.95 10.68 -9.87
CA ALA A 11 36.33 11.59 -8.91
C ALA A 11 34.99 12.15 -9.42
N VAL A 12 34.92 12.57 -10.69
CA VAL A 12 33.67 13.07 -11.30
C VAL A 12 32.64 11.96 -11.42
N ALA A 13 33.03 10.77 -11.84
CA ALA A 13 32.12 9.62 -11.91
C ALA A 13 31.59 9.24 -10.52
N PHE A 14 32.45 9.25 -9.50
CA PHE A 14 32.06 8.98 -8.11
C PHE A 14 31.11 10.05 -7.57
N ALA A 15 31.37 11.33 -7.83
CA ALA A 15 30.51 12.44 -7.44
C ALA A 15 29.14 12.37 -8.15
N ALA A 16 29.12 12.06 -9.45
CA ALA A 16 27.89 11.87 -10.21
C ALA A 16 27.08 10.66 -9.68
N PHE A 17 27.76 9.56 -9.37
CA PHE A 17 27.14 8.38 -8.75
C PHE A 17 26.57 8.70 -7.37
N MET A 18 27.32 9.43 -6.52
CA MET A 18 26.85 9.93 -5.23
C MET A 18 25.59 10.79 -5.39
N ILE A 19 25.59 11.78 -6.29
CA ILE A 19 24.42 12.64 -6.53
C ILE A 19 23.23 11.80 -7.02
N PHE A 20 23.43 10.86 -7.93
CA PHE A 20 22.37 9.97 -8.40
C PHE A 20 21.83 9.07 -7.27
N ARG A 21 22.72 8.52 -6.44
CA ARG A 21 22.39 7.62 -5.32
C ARG A 21 21.72 8.33 -4.16
N PHE A 22 22.10 9.59 -3.89
CA PHE A 22 21.61 10.42 -2.77
C PHE A 22 20.53 11.44 -3.18
N ARG A 23 20.23 11.62 -4.48
CA ARG A 23 19.05 12.36 -4.97
C ARG A 23 17.75 12.03 -4.23
N PRO A 24 17.40 10.76 -3.92
CA PRO A 24 16.19 10.46 -3.14
C PRO A 24 16.21 10.95 -1.68
N VAL A 25 17.39 11.26 -1.12
CA VAL A 25 17.54 11.78 0.25
C VAL A 25 17.46 13.31 0.29
N ILE A 26 17.84 13.98 -0.81
CA ILE A 26 17.89 15.45 -0.93
C ILE A 26 16.60 16.03 -1.55
N SER A 27 15.78 15.20 -2.22
CA SER A 27 14.51 15.62 -2.80
C SER A 27 13.49 16.06 -1.74
N GLY A 28 12.89 17.26 -1.91
CA GLY A 28 11.87 17.83 -1.02
C GLY A 28 10.65 16.92 -0.76
N ASP A 29 10.43 15.92 -1.62
CA ASP A 29 9.39 14.91 -1.50
C ASP A 29 9.45 14.12 -0.19
N GLY A 30 10.65 13.81 0.31
CA GLY A 30 10.80 13.09 1.59
C GLY A 30 10.33 13.93 2.78
N ARG A 31 10.70 15.22 2.80
CA ARG A 31 10.27 16.17 3.84
C ARG A 31 8.78 16.45 3.76
N ALA A 32 8.25 16.65 2.56
CA ALA A 32 6.81 16.82 2.33
C ALA A 32 6.01 15.59 2.77
N THR A 33 6.48 14.38 2.45
CA THR A 33 5.83 13.14 2.88
C THR A 33 5.91 12.94 4.40
N ALA A 34 7.02 13.30 5.03
CA ALA A 34 7.14 13.27 6.49
C ALA A 34 6.20 14.29 7.17
N ALA A 35 6.05 15.48 6.59
CA ALA A 35 5.07 16.47 7.05
C ALA A 35 3.64 15.97 6.87
N ALA A 36 3.31 15.34 5.74
CA ALA A 36 2.02 14.71 5.50
C ALA A 36 1.73 13.61 6.52
N LEU A 37 2.71 12.77 6.85
CA LEU A 37 2.57 11.75 7.90
C LEU A 37 2.31 12.40 9.28
N LYS A 38 2.99 13.50 9.60
CA LYS A 38 2.77 14.23 10.85
C LYS A 38 1.35 14.81 10.90
N GLY A 39 0.90 15.45 9.81
CA GLY A 39 -0.44 16.00 9.69
C GLY A 39 -1.52 14.91 9.82
N ALA A 40 -1.36 13.79 9.12
CA ALA A 40 -2.27 12.65 9.23
C ALA A 40 -2.35 12.11 10.66
N LYS A 41 -1.23 12.03 11.39
CA LYS A 41 -1.23 11.63 12.81
C LYS A 41 -1.99 12.61 13.71
N GLN A 42 -1.89 13.91 13.44
CA GLN A 42 -2.68 14.92 14.16
C GLN A 42 -4.17 14.77 13.85
N GLN A 43 -4.53 14.51 12.59
CA GLN A 43 -5.90 14.24 12.19
C GLN A 43 -6.46 12.97 12.84
N ILE A 44 -5.67 11.90 12.96
CA ILE A 44 -6.06 10.69 13.69
C ILE A 44 -6.40 11.02 15.15
N ALA A 45 -5.61 11.88 15.80
CA ALA A 45 -5.84 12.28 17.19
C ALA A 45 -7.04 13.23 17.35
N ALA A 46 -7.36 14.01 16.33
CA ALA A 46 -8.45 14.98 16.34
C ALA A 46 -9.80 14.40 15.84
N ALA A 47 -9.77 13.25 15.14
CA ALA A 47 -10.96 12.62 14.58
C ALA A 47 -11.93 12.18 15.69
N LYS A 48 -13.21 12.55 15.52
CA LYS A 48 -14.28 12.24 16.48
C LYS A 48 -15.18 11.10 15.99
N ASP A 49 -15.16 10.85 14.70
CA ASP A 49 -15.93 9.86 13.97
C ASP A 49 -15.02 8.80 13.36
N ASP A 50 -15.55 7.59 13.22
CA ASP A 50 -14.80 6.45 12.72
C ASP A 50 -14.43 6.60 11.24
N ALA A 51 -15.26 7.30 10.46
CA ALA A 51 -15.01 7.61 9.05
C ALA A 51 -13.82 8.56 8.85
N ALA A 52 -13.82 9.73 9.51
CA ALA A 52 -12.66 10.61 9.42
C ALA A 52 -11.39 9.97 10.00
N ARG A 53 -11.53 9.14 11.05
CA ARG A 53 -10.41 8.39 11.61
C ARG A 53 -9.86 7.37 10.60
N ALA A 54 -10.71 6.63 9.90
CA ALA A 54 -10.33 5.67 8.87
C ALA A 54 -9.59 6.36 7.71
N LYS A 55 -10.10 7.51 7.26
CA LYS A 55 -9.46 8.34 6.24
C LYS A 55 -8.06 8.81 6.66
N ALA A 56 -7.95 9.39 7.86
CA ALA A 56 -6.67 9.88 8.38
C ALA A 56 -5.66 8.73 8.61
N LEU A 57 -6.13 7.54 8.99
CA LEU A 57 -5.31 6.33 9.06
C LEU A 57 -4.79 5.92 7.67
N CYS A 58 -5.61 5.99 6.63
CA CYS A 58 -5.17 5.72 5.26
C CYS A 58 -4.15 6.75 4.76
N ASP A 59 -4.34 8.04 5.07
CA ASP A 59 -3.37 9.08 4.72
C ASP A 59 -2.01 8.83 5.40
N ALA A 60 -2.02 8.43 6.67
CA ALA A 60 -0.82 8.04 7.40
C ALA A 60 -0.17 6.77 6.82
N ALA A 61 -0.98 5.82 6.34
CA ALA A 61 -0.51 4.59 5.71
C ALA A 61 0.20 4.88 4.38
N ASP A 62 -0.43 5.67 3.50
CA ASP A 62 0.12 6.08 2.21
C ASP A 62 1.45 6.84 2.39
N ALA A 63 1.48 7.81 3.31
CA ALA A 63 2.69 8.57 3.60
C ALA A 63 3.80 7.64 4.16
N SER A 64 3.43 6.67 5.01
CA SER A 64 4.39 5.68 5.52
C SER A 64 4.93 4.77 4.40
N ALA A 65 4.07 4.33 3.48
CA ALA A 65 4.48 3.50 2.35
C ALA A 65 5.42 4.24 1.39
N ARG A 66 5.13 5.53 1.10
CA ARG A 66 6.00 6.40 0.30
C ARG A 66 7.37 6.62 0.94
N LEU A 67 7.45 6.66 2.28
CA LEU A 67 8.71 6.69 3.04
C LEU A 67 9.41 5.32 3.13
N GLY A 68 8.89 4.27 2.48
CA GLY A 68 9.41 2.90 2.57
C GLY A 68 9.14 2.19 3.90
N ARG A 69 8.34 2.79 4.79
CA ARG A 69 7.99 2.25 6.12
C ARG A 69 6.77 1.31 6.03
N PHE A 70 6.91 0.24 5.26
CA PHE A 70 5.80 -0.66 4.92
C PHE A 70 5.15 -1.34 6.14
N ARG A 71 5.94 -1.74 7.15
CA ARG A 71 5.40 -2.34 8.38
C ARG A 71 4.45 -1.38 9.11
N THR A 72 4.82 -0.10 9.16
CA THR A 72 3.99 0.96 9.75
C THR A 72 2.76 1.22 8.89
N ALA A 73 2.92 1.27 7.55
CA ALA A 73 1.81 1.43 6.63
C ALA A 73 0.75 0.33 6.80
N VAL A 74 1.17 -0.94 6.85
CA VAL A 74 0.28 -2.08 7.11
C VAL A 74 -0.45 -1.90 8.44
N SER A 75 0.25 -1.50 9.51
CA SER A 75 -0.41 -1.28 10.80
C SER A 75 -1.48 -0.19 10.75
N PHE A 76 -1.27 0.88 9.97
CA PHE A 76 -2.27 1.93 9.79
C PHE A 76 -3.46 1.44 8.97
N TYR A 77 -3.24 0.73 7.86
CA TYR A 77 -4.35 0.14 7.10
C TYR A 77 -5.17 -0.86 7.90
N LEU A 78 -4.54 -1.75 8.67
CA LEU A 78 -5.28 -2.70 9.51
C LEU A 78 -6.14 -1.98 10.56
N ARG A 79 -5.70 -0.82 11.06
CA ARG A 79 -6.51 0.01 11.96
C ARG A 79 -7.63 0.72 11.21
N ALA A 80 -7.39 1.16 9.98
CA ALA A 80 -8.42 1.77 9.12
C ALA A 80 -9.52 0.75 8.79
N VAL A 81 -9.14 -0.47 8.40
CA VAL A 81 -10.05 -1.60 8.16
C VAL A 81 -10.92 -1.90 9.39
N ARG A 82 -10.36 -1.84 10.61
CA ARG A 82 -11.16 -2.03 11.83
C ARG A 82 -12.14 -0.90 12.10
N ALA A 83 -11.81 0.32 11.67
CA ALA A 83 -12.71 1.47 11.83
C ALA A 83 -13.83 1.44 10.79
N GLU A 84 -13.53 1.05 9.55
CA GLU A 84 -14.52 0.86 8.49
C GLU A 84 -14.30 -0.44 7.68
N PRO A 85 -14.83 -1.57 8.16
CA PRO A 85 -14.73 -2.86 7.50
C PRO A 85 -15.46 -2.94 6.14
N GLY A 86 -16.39 -2.03 5.83
CA GLY A 86 -17.08 -2.02 4.53
C GLY A 86 -16.40 -1.16 3.46
N SER A 87 -15.34 -0.43 3.81
CA SER A 87 -14.87 0.66 2.95
C SER A 87 -14.02 0.17 1.78
N LYS A 88 -14.56 0.32 0.57
CA LYS A 88 -13.84 0.05 -0.69
C LYS A 88 -12.63 0.95 -0.89
N GLU A 89 -12.67 2.18 -0.40
CA GLU A 89 -11.58 3.15 -0.55
C GLU A 89 -10.31 2.66 0.13
N ILE A 90 -10.43 2.10 1.34
CA ILE A 90 -9.30 1.55 2.10
C ILE A 90 -8.60 0.44 1.31
N VAL A 91 -9.38 -0.45 0.70
CA VAL A 91 -8.89 -1.58 -0.11
C VAL A 91 -8.15 -1.09 -1.35
N GLN A 92 -8.73 -0.12 -2.07
CA GLN A 92 -8.10 0.46 -3.26
C GLN A 92 -6.79 1.16 -2.92
N ARG A 93 -6.78 1.98 -1.86
CA ARG A 93 -5.57 2.68 -1.41
C ARG A 93 -4.48 1.71 -0.98
N ALA A 94 -4.82 0.69 -0.20
CA ALA A 94 -3.88 -0.35 0.20
C ALA A 94 -3.29 -1.09 -1.01
N SER A 95 -4.13 -1.43 -1.99
CA SER A 95 -3.71 -2.12 -3.23
C SER A 95 -2.69 -1.32 -4.02
N VAL A 96 -2.88 0.00 -4.13
CA VAL A 96 -1.92 0.90 -4.80
C VAL A 96 -0.64 1.05 -3.99
N SER A 97 -0.74 1.41 -2.72
CA SER A 97 0.41 1.74 -1.88
C SER A 97 1.29 0.53 -1.55
N LEU A 98 0.71 -0.68 -1.51
CA LEU A 98 1.41 -1.93 -1.22
C LEU A 98 1.63 -2.82 -2.44
N ALA A 99 1.37 -2.35 -3.67
CA ALA A 99 1.52 -3.13 -4.90
C ALA A 99 2.90 -3.82 -5.06
N ARG A 100 3.97 -3.16 -4.60
CA ARG A 100 5.36 -3.68 -4.62
C ARG A 100 5.69 -4.62 -3.45
N ARG A 101 4.73 -4.87 -2.56
CA ARG A 101 4.85 -5.66 -1.34
C ARG A 101 3.65 -6.61 -1.22
N PRO A 102 3.54 -7.60 -2.11
CA PRO A 102 2.39 -8.52 -2.17
C PRO A 102 2.08 -9.23 -0.85
N ALA A 103 3.08 -9.66 -0.08
CA ALA A 103 2.82 -10.29 1.22
C ALA A 103 2.21 -9.32 2.26
N ALA A 104 2.59 -8.04 2.21
CA ALA A 104 2.01 -7.01 3.07
C ALA A 104 0.58 -6.68 2.64
N LEU A 105 0.34 -6.60 1.32
CA LEU A 105 -0.98 -6.40 0.74
C LEU A 105 -1.92 -7.55 1.10
N GLU A 106 -1.50 -8.80 0.88
CA GLU A 106 -2.28 -10.01 1.20
C GLU A 106 -2.78 -9.98 2.65
N LYS A 107 -1.92 -9.60 3.60
CA LYS A 107 -2.30 -9.50 5.02
C LYS A 107 -3.45 -8.50 5.25
N VAL A 108 -3.42 -7.34 4.59
CA VAL A 108 -4.46 -6.33 4.74
C VAL A 108 -5.76 -6.79 4.10
N LEU A 109 -5.68 -7.37 2.89
CA LEU A 109 -6.85 -7.84 2.15
C LEU A 109 -7.55 -9.01 2.85
N TRP A 110 -6.81 -9.99 3.36
CA TRP A 110 -7.40 -11.08 4.13
C TRP A 110 -8.02 -10.61 5.45
N GLN A 111 -7.39 -9.66 6.14
CA GLN A 111 -7.99 -9.09 7.34
C GLN A 111 -9.31 -8.39 7.01
N GLN A 112 -9.36 -7.71 5.87
CA GLN A 112 -10.57 -7.03 5.43
C GLN A 112 -11.69 -8.01 5.09
N LEU A 113 -11.37 -9.04 4.29
CA LEU A 113 -12.33 -10.09 3.96
C LEU A 113 -12.86 -10.82 5.20
N ALA A 114 -12.08 -10.90 6.27
CA ALA A 114 -12.50 -11.48 7.55
C ALA A 114 -13.30 -10.52 8.44
N ALA A 115 -13.27 -9.21 8.18
CA ALA A 115 -13.87 -8.20 9.05
C ALA A 115 -15.35 -7.94 8.75
N SER A 116 -15.86 -8.38 7.59
CA SER A 116 -17.27 -8.19 7.21
C SER A 116 -17.80 -9.33 6.36
N PRO A 117 -19.10 -9.65 6.46
CA PRO A 117 -19.75 -10.56 5.53
C PRO A 117 -19.67 -9.99 4.11
N TRP A 118 -19.52 -10.84 3.11
CA TRP A 118 -19.37 -10.44 1.70
C TRP A 118 -20.71 -10.08 1.05
N THR A 119 -21.60 -9.41 1.79
CA THR A 119 -22.97 -9.09 1.38
C THR A 119 -23.25 -7.59 1.58
N GLY A 120 -24.34 -7.11 0.97
CA GLY A 120 -24.76 -5.70 1.08
C GLY A 120 -23.69 -4.71 0.64
N GLU A 121 -23.50 -3.64 1.42
CA GLU A 121 -22.53 -2.57 1.15
C GLU A 121 -21.07 -3.06 1.17
N ALA A 122 -20.75 -4.10 1.95
CA ALA A 122 -19.40 -4.67 2.04
C ALA A 122 -19.06 -5.58 0.85
N ARG A 123 -20.05 -6.00 0.04
CA ARG A 123 -19.85 -6.85 -1.15
C ARG A 123 -18.87 -6.23 -2.15
N ASP A 124 -18.97 -4.92 -2.37
CA ASP A 124 -18.08 -4.20 -3.28
C ASP A 124 -16.63 -4.20 -2.79
N ALA A 125 -16.43 -3.94 -1.49
CA ALA A 125 -15.10 -3.97 -0.89
C ALA A 125 -14.51 -5.39 -0.92
N ALA A 126 -15.33 -6.41 -0.66
CA ALA A 126 -14.91 -7.82 -0.73
C ALA A 126 -14.50 -8.22 -2.15
N ARG A 127 -15.29 -7.86 -3.17
CA ARG A 127 -14.96 -8.07 -4.58
C ARG A 127 -13.63 -7.43 -4.96
N ILE A 128 -13.43 -6.15 -4.65
CA ILE A 128 -12.18 -5.44 -4.96
C ILE A 128 -10.98 -6.10 -4.24
N ALA A 129 -11.16 -6.55 -2.99
CA ALA A 129 -10.11 -7.23 -2.24
C ALA A 129 -9.74 -8.58 -2.86
N LEU A 130 -10.74 -9.36 -3.29
CA LEU A 130 -10.54 -10.64 -3.98
C LEU A 130 -9.86 -10.45 -5.34
N GLU A 131 -10.28 -9.47 -6.14
CA GLU A 131 -9.63 -9.13 -7.41
C GLU A 131 -8.14 -8.78 -7.22
N ALA A 132 -7.83 -7.95 -6.22
CA ALA A 132 -6.46 -7.60 -5.89
C ALA A 132 -5.63 -8.81 -5.42
N LEU A 133 -6.21 -9.74 -4.67
CA LEU A 133 -5.57 -11.00 -4.27
C LEU A 133 -5.32 -11.93 -5.46
N ALA A 134 -6.31 -12.11 -6.35
CA ALA A 134 -6.19 -12.91 -7.56
C ALA A 134 -5.04 -12.38 -8.43
N GLN A 135 -4.99 -11.06 -8.65
CA GLN A 135 -3.92 -10.42 -9.43
C GLN A 135 -2.54 -10.60 -8.76
N SER A 136 -2.46 -10.53 -7.43
CA SER A 136 -1.22 -10.75 -6.69
C SER A 136 -0.72 -12.20 -6.83
N TYR A 137 -1.62 -13.17 -6.76
CA TYR A 137 -1.29 -14.60 -6.87
C TYR A 137 -1.01 -15.04 -8.31
N ALA A 138 -1.73 -14.52 -9.30
CA ALA A 138 -1.52 -14.84 -10.71
C ALA A 138 -0.10 -14.52 -11.19
N LYS A 139 0.56 -13.51 -10.62
CA LYS A 139 1.97 -13.17 -10.90
C LYS A 139 2.97 -14.22 -10.42
N ARG A 140 2.53 -15.25 -9.68
CA ARG A 140 3.38 -16.23 -9.01
C ARG A 140 2.88 -17.65 -9.32
N PRO A 141 3.56 -18.41 -10.20
CA PRO A 141 3.09 -19.73 -10.63
C PRO A 141 2.76 -20.70 -9.48
N ARG A 142 3.55 -20.67 -8.39
CA ARG A 142 3.32 -21.49 -7.19
C ARG A 142 1.98 -21.25 -6.49
N PHE A 143 1.30 -20.14 -6.77
CA PHE A 143 0.02 -19.78 -6.19
C PHE A 143 -1.14 -19.83 -7.19
N ALA A 144 -0.95 -20.44 -8.37
CA ALA A 144 -1.98 -20.55 -9.40
C ALA A 144 -3.27 -21.23 -8.92
N ALA A 145 -3.17 -22.23 -8.03
CA ALA A 145 -4.34 -22.86 -7.43
C ALA A 145 -5.14 -21.88 -6.54
N ARG A 146 -4.45 -20.99 -5.81
CA ARG A 146 -5.10 -19.97 -4.98
C ARG A 146 -5.77 -18.88 -5.83
N ALA A 147 -5.11 -18.47 -6.93
CA ALA A 147 -5.70 -17.53 -7.87
C ALA A 147 -7.02 -18.07 -8.44
N ARG A 148 -7.04 -19.32 -8.92
CA ARG A 148 -8.26 -19.99 -9.42
C ARG A 148 -9.35 -20.13 -8.35
N ALA A 149 -8.97 -20.48 -7.12
CA ALA A 149 -9.95 -20.56 -6.02
C ALA A 149 -10.61 -19.20 -5.74
N ILE A 150 -9.84 -18.10 -5.85
CA ILE A 150 -10.39 -16.75 -5.70
C ILE A 150 -11.27 -16.36 -6.89
N GLU A 151 -10.92 -16.76 -8.11
CA GLU A 151 -11.76 -16.57 -9.30
C GLU A 151 -13.13 -17.24 -9.12
N HIS A 152 -13.17 -18.50 -8.64
CA HIS A 152 -14.44 -19.15 -8.30
C HIS A 152 -15.24 -18.42 -7.21
N ALA A 153 -14.56 -17.86 -6.21
CA ALA A 153 -15.22 -17.06 -5.17
C ALA A 153 -15.79 -15.75 -5.75
N LEU A 154 -15.10 -15.11 -6.70
CA LEU A 154 -15.59 -13.93 -7.41
C LEU A 154 -16.81 -14.26 -8.28
N ASP A 155 -16.79 -15.40 -8.99
CA ASP A 155 -17.92 -15.85 -9.80
C ASP A 155 -19.16 -16.11 -8.92
N ALA A 156 -18.99 -16.80 -7.78
CA ALA A 156 -20.06 -17.02 -6.81
C ALA A 156 -20.59 -15.69 -6.26
N LEU A 157 -19.70 -14.74 -5.95
CA LEU A 157 -20.06 -13.39 -5.51
C LEU A 157 -20.69 -12.55 -6.63
N GLY A 158 -20.57 -12.94 -7.90
CA GLY A 158 -21.27 -12.32 -9.03
C GLY A 158 -22.67 -12.91 -9.24
N GLY A 159 -22.84 -14.20 -8.95
CA GLY A 159 -24.10 -14.95 -9.14
C GLY A 159 -25.23 -14.58 -8.17
N ASP A 160 -24.93 -14.14 -6.95
CA ASP A 160 -25.94 -13.76 -5.92
C ASP A 160 -26.64 -12.41 -6.19
N ALA A 161 -26.75 -11.98 -7.45
CA ALA A 161 -27.46 -10.76 -7.89
C ALA A 161 -28.74 -11.08 -8.69
N GLY A 162 -29.18 -12.34 -8.69
CA GLY A 162 -30.43 -12.83 -9.29
C GLY A 162 -31.47 -13.19 -8.25
#